data_AF-A0A8S3JWD2-F1
#
_entry.id   AF-A0A8S3JWD2-F1
#
_cell.length_a   1.000
_cell.length_b   1.000
_cell.length_c   1.000
_cell.angle_alpha   90.00
_cell.angle_beta   90.00
_cell.angle_gamma   90.00
#
_symmetry.space_group_name_H-M   'P 1'
#
loop_
_entity.id
_entity.type
_entity.pdbx_description
1 polymer ?
#
loop_
_entity_poly.entity_id
_entity_poly.type
_entity_poly.pdbx_seq_one_letter_code
_entity_poly.pdbx_strand_id
1 'polypeptide(L)'
;SQGEFIAPEKIEGIYGRSQFISQVYVYGDSLQSFPIAIVLLDDDFVQKWAAENDNDSIVLDTDESKRQLTEIVLKDMIEKEKERDLMSFEQVKVIAIITEPFTIENGLLTPTFKARRYAVEKKYKPLFDELYKTISH
;
A
#
# COMPACT_ATOMS: atom_id res chain seq x y z
N SER A 1 23.72 3.89 -15.62
CA SER A 1 23.11 3.43 -14.37
C SER A 1 22.38 2.14 -14.70
N GLN A 2 22.76 1.00 -14.10
CA GLN A 2 21.94 -0.21 -14.26
C GLN A 2 20.62 0.10 -13.59
N GLY A 3 19.56 0.27 -14.39
CA GLY A 3 18.22 0.55 -13.88
C GLY A 3 17.73 -0.67 -13.14
N GLU A 4 17.76 -0.62 -11.81
CA GLU A 4 17.18 -1.66 -10.97
C GLU A 4 15.67 -1.69 -11.26
N PHE A 5 15.24 -2.72 -11.99
CA PHE A 5 13.85 -2.85 -12.40
C PHE A 5 13.07 -3.53 -11.28
N ILE A 6 12.14 -2.80 -10.67
CA ILE A 6 11.16 -3.40 -9.76
C ILE A 6 10.08 -4.12 -10.59
N ALA A 7 9.56 -5.23 -10.07
CA ALA A 7 8.39 -5.89 -10.62
C ALA A 7 7.20 -5.65 -9.68
N PRO A 8 6.36 -4.61 -9.91
CA PRO A 8 5.30 -4.25 -8.98
C PRO A 8 4.35 -5.41 -8.67
N GLU A 9 3.98 -6.22 -9.68
CA GLU A 9 3.10 -7.38 -9.48
C GLU A 9 3.69 -8.43 -8.53
N LYS A 10 5.02 -8.65 -8.54
CA LYS A 10 5.69 -9.57 -7.60
C LYS A 10 5.55 -9.04 -6.17
N ILE A 11 5.82 -7.76 -6.00
CA ILE A 11 5.82 -7.08 -4.70
C ILE A 11 4.39 -7.04 -4.14
N GLU A 12 3.40 -6.70 -4.96
CA GLU A 12 1.97 -6.72 -4.60
C GLU A 12 1.49 -8.11 -4.20
N GLY A 13 1.91 -9.16 -4.92
CA GLY A 13 1.58 -10.54 -4.56
C GLY A 13 2.17 -10.99 -3.21
N ILE A 14 3.19 -10.30 -2.71
CA ILE A 14 3.75 -10.52 -1.38
C ILE A 14 2.94 -9.78 -0.32
N TYR A 15 2.71 -8.48 -0.52
CA TYR A 15 1.94 -7.66 0.43
C TYR A 15 0.48 -8.05 0.52
N GLY A 16 -0.14 -8.50 -0.57
CA GLY A 16 -1.51 -8.98 -0.60
C GLY A 16 -1.76 -10.26 0.21
N ARG A 17 -0.72 -10.83 0.85
CA ARG A 17 -0.88 -11.91 1.85
C ARG A 17 -1.11 -11.37 3.27
N SER A 18 -0.99 -10.07 3.47
CA SER A 18 -1.37 -9.42 4.72
C SER A 18 -2.88 -9.57 4.93
N GLN A 19 -3.30 -9.92 6.15
CA GLN A 19 -4.72 -9.97 6.49
C GLN A 19 -5.34 -8.57 6.61
N PHE A 20 -4.52 -7.54 6.81
CA PHE A 20 -4.98 -6.16 6.86
C PHE A 20 -5.33 -5.59 5.48
N ILE A 21 -4.85 -6.20 4.39
CA ILE A 21 -4.88 -5.60 3.05
C ILE A 21 -5.92 -6.31 2.20
N SER A 22 -6.93 -5.56 1.78
CA SER A 22 -7.90 -5.98 0.76
C SER A 22 -7.35 -5.78 -0.65
N GLN A 23 -6.70 -4.64 -0.91
CA GLN A 23 -6.06 -4.34 -2.19
C GLN A 23 -4.74 -3.59 -1.97
N VAL A 24 -3.74 -3.87 -2.80
CA VAL A 24 -2.45 -3.16 -2.77
C VAL A 24 -2.04 -2.77 -4.19
N TYR A 25 -1.48 -1.58 -4.32
CA TYR A 25 -0.85 -1.10 -5.54
C TYR A 25 0.51 -0.52 -5.23
N VAL A 26 1.54 -1.09 -5.85
CA VAL A 26 2.92 -0.64 -5.74
C VAL A 26 3.21 0.32 -6.89
N TYR A 27 3.72 1.50 -6.55
CA TYR A 27 4.17 2.51 -7.49
C TYR A 27 5.68 2.71 -7.35
N GLY A 28 6.38 2.74 -8.47
CA GLY A 28 7.79 3.13 -8.53
C GLY A 28 7.98 4.22 -9.56
N ASP A 29 8.56 5.33 -9.12
CA ASP A 29 9.04 6.37 -10.01
C ASP A 29 10.51 6.10 -10.39
N SER A 30 10.84 6.20 -11.68
CA SER A 30 12.19 6.06 -12.21
C SER A 30 13.24 7.00 -11.60
N LEU A 31 12.82 8.10 -10.99
CA LEU A 31 13.68 9.08 -10.32
C LEU A 31 13.89 8.78 -8.83
N GLN A 32 13.19 7.78 -8.28
CA GLN A 32 13.20 7.44 -6.87
C GLN A 32 13.94 6.12 -6.64
N SER A 33 14.62 6.00 -5.51
CA SER A 33 15.43 4.81 -5.17
C SER A 33 14.63 3.67 -4.54
N PHE A 34 13.33 3.86 -4.31
CA PHE A 34 12.45 2.90 -3.68
C PHE A 34 11.00 3.05 -4.16
N PRO A 35 10.20 1.97 -4.08
CA PRO A 35 8.78 2.04 -4.33
C PRO A 35 8.00 2.57 -3.13
N ILE A 36 6.80 3.08 -3.43
CA ILE A 36 5.75 3.39 -2.45
C ILE A 36 4.51 2.55 -2.78
N ALA A 37 3.52 2.52 -1.88
CA ALA A 37 2.26 1.84 -2.18
C ALA A 37 1.02 2.61 -1.70
N ILE A 38 -0.10 2.31 -2.33
CA ILE A 38 -1.42 2.59 -1.76
C ILE A 38 -2.10 1.28 -1.40
N VAL A 39 -2.79 1.27 -0.26
CA VAL A 39 -3.43 0.08 0.30
C VAL A 39 -4.89 0.37 0.63
N LEU A 40 -5.78 -0.52 0.23
CA LEU A 40 -7.14 -0.60 0.75
C LEU A 40 -7.14 -1.64 1.86
N LEU A 41 -7.69 -1.30 3.01
CA LEU A 41 -7.73 -2.21 4.14
C LEU A 41 -8.91 -3.19 4.06
N ASP A 42 -8.77 -4.31 4.75
CA ASP A 42 -9.88 -5.20 5.07
C ASP A 42 -10.56 -4.71 6.35
N ASP A 43 -11.69 -4.02 6.20
CA ASP A 43 -12.38 -3.38 7.32
C ASP A 43 -12.80 -4.37 8.40
N ASP A 44 -13.23 -5.58 8.02
CA ASP A 44 -13.65 -6.62 8.95
C ASP A 44 -12.47 -7.10 9.80
N PHE A 45 -11.32 -7.34 9.16
CA PHE A 45 -10.11 -7.74 9.86
C PHE A 45 -9.55 -6.63 10.74
N VAL A 46 -9.52 -5.38 10.25
CA VAL A 46 -9.06 -4.22 11.03
C VAL A 46 -9.91 -4.04 12.29
N GLN A 47 -11.24 -4.11 12.18
CA GLN A 47 -12.14 -3.99 13.34
C GLN A 47 -11.92 -5.12 14.34
N LYS A 48 -11.77 -6.36 13.86
CA LYS A 48 -11.48 -7.50 14.73
C LYS A 48 -10.13 -7.35 15.44
N TRP A 49 -9.08 -6.98 14.71
CA TRP A 49 -7.75 -6.78 15.26
C TRP A 49 -7.76 -5.65 16.31
N ALA A 50 -8.46 -4.55 16.03
CA ALA A 50 -8.60 -3.42 16.95
C ALA A 50 -9.24 -3.84 18.29
N ALA A 51 -10.33 -4.61 18.23
CA ALA A 51 -11.01 -5.13 19.42
C ALA A 51 -10.16 -6.11 20.24
N GLU A 52 -9.32 -6.92 19.59
CA GLU A 52 -8.44 -7.88 20.27
C GLU A 52 -7.20 -7.24 20.92
N ASN A 53 -6.79 -6.05 20.48
CA ASN A 53 -5.56 -5.38 20.93
C ASN A 53 -5.82 -4.17 21.84
N ASP A 54 -7.00 -4.07 22.45
CA ASP A 54 -7.45 -2.91 23.24
C ASP A 54 -7.32 -1.57 22.48
N ASN A 55 -7.34 -1.66 21.14
CA ASN A 55 -7.22 -0.55 20.20
C ASN A 55 -8.60 -0.16 19.64
N ASP A 56 -9.64 -0.24 20.47
CA ASP A 56 -11.03 0.14 20.16
C ASP A 56 -11.16 1.58 19.60
N SER A 57 -10.11 2.39 19.74
CA SER A 57 -10.00 3.77 19.25
C SER A 57 -9.42 3.92 17.83
N ILE A 58 -9.12 2.82 17.11
CA ILE A 58 -8.88 2.91 15.65
C ILE A 58 -10.24 3.00 14.94
N VAL A 59 -10.98 4.05 15.30
CA VAL A 59 -11.97 4.64 14.41
C VAL A 59 -11.14 5.53 13.49
N LEU A 60 -11.28 5.34 12.17
CA LEU A 60 -10.61 6.14 11.12
C LEU A 60 -11.05 7.63 11.10
N ASP A 61 -11.41 8.20 12.24
CA ASP A 61 -11.98 9.54 12.38
C ASP A 61 -10.96 10.61 12.78
N THR A 62 -9.79 10.20 13.27
CA THR A 62 -8.71 11.13 13.63
C THR A 62 -7.46 10.88 12.79
N ASP A 63 -6.69 11.94 12.55
CA ASP A 63 -5.41 11.85 11.84
C ASP A 63 -4.40 10.98 12.60
N GLU A 64 -4.47 10.99 13.94
CA GLU A 64 -3.61 10.15 14.79
C GLU A 64 -3.95 8.66 14.63
N SER A 65 -5.24 8.29 14.69
CA SER A 65 -5.67 6.89 14.47
C SER A 65 -5.28 6.40 13.07
N LYS A 66 -5.40 7.25 12.05
CA LYS A 66 -4.97 6.91 10.67
C LYS A 66 -3.46 6.67 10.60
N ARG A 67 -2.67 7.51 11.27
CA ARG A 67 -1.22 7.36 11.32
C ARG A 67 -0.83 6.05 12.01
N GLN A 68 -1.40 5.77 13.18
CA GLN A 68 -1.12 4.53 13.91
C GLN A 68 -1.46 3.29 13.09
N LEU A 69 -2.63 3.30 12.43
CA LEU A 69 -3.02 2.20 11.55
C LEU A 69 -2.08 2.04 10.36
N THR A 70 -1.64 3.15 9.75
CA THR A 70 -0.65 3.14 8.67
C THR A 70 0.66 2.50 9.14
N GLU A 71 1.14 2.84 10.34
CA GLU A 71 2.36 2.27 10.92
C GLU A 71 2.21 0.76 11.22
N ILE A 72 1.06 0.33 11.72
CA ILE A 72 0.75 -1.09 11.97
C ILE A 72 0.75 -1.90 10.66
N VAL A 73 0.06 -1.40 9.63
CA VAL A 73 -0.04 -2.07 8.33
C VAL A 73 1.32 -2.13 7.64
N LEU A 74 2.09 -1.03 7.68
CA LEU A 74 3.45 -1.02 7.14
C LEU A 74 4.36 -2.03 7.85
N LYS A 75 4.23 -2.17 9.18
CA LYS A 75 4.99 -3.17 9.93
C LYS A 75 4.64 -4.60 9.53
N ASP A 76 3.36 -4.93 9.37
CA ASP A 76 2.95 -6.24 8.88
C ASP A 76 3.46 -6.49 7.44
N MET A 77 3.41 -5.47 6.57
CA MET A 77 4.00 -5.56 5.22
C MET A 77 5.50 -5.91 5.28
N ILE A 78 6.28 -5.22 6.12
CA ILE A 78 7.71 -5.47 6.32
C ILE A 78 7.97 -6.92 6.78
N GLU A 79 7.09 -7.49 7.62
CA GLU A 79 7.19 -8.90 8.00
C GLU A 79 7.01 -9.83 6.79
N LYS A 80 6.06 -9.52 5.88
CA LYS A 80 5.87 -10.30 4.63
C LYS A 80 7.05 -10.20 3.65
N GLU A 81 7.77 -9.06 3.64
CA GLU A 81 8.98 -8.88 2.83
C GLU A 81 10.11 -9.80 3.28
N LYS A 82 10.32 -9.89 4.60
CA LYS A 82 11.39 -10.71 5.21
C LYS A 82 11.19 -12.19 4.93
N GLU A 83 9.95 -12.65 4.86
CA GLU A 83 9.63 -14.03 4.49
C GLU A 83 10.00 -14.39 3.03
N ARG A 84 10.29 -13.39 2.18
CA ARG A 84 10.47 -13.56 0.73
C ARG A 84 11.76 -12.94 0.19
N ASP A 85 12.66 -12.52 1.08
CA ASP A 85 13.98 -11.97 0.74
C ASP A 85 13.92 -10.86 -0.33
N LEU A 86 12.98 -9.91 -0.18
CA LEU A 86 12.96 -8.73 -1.06
C LEU A 86 14.21 -7.88 -0.87
N MET A 87 14.83 -7.50 -1.98
CA MET A 87 15.99 -6.60 -1.97
C MET A 87 15.59 -5.21 -1.48
N SER A 88 16.52 -4.45 -0.89
CA SER A 88 16.22 -3.15 -0.29
C SER A 88 15.51 -2.17 -1.22
N PHE A 89 15.79 -2.23 -2.53
CA PHE A 89 15.17 -1.38 -3.56
C PHE A 89 13.78 -1.89 -4.03
N GLU A 90 13.39 -3.12 -3.67
CA GLU A 90 12.04 -3.66 -3.91
C GLU A 90 11.09 -3.39 -2.73
N GLN A 91 11.61 -2.97 -1.58
CA GLN A 91 10.84 -2.77 -0.35
C GLN A 91 10.12 -1.43 -0.37
N VAL A 92 8.81 -1.47 -0.16
CA VAL A 92 7.98 -0.28 -0.01
C VAL A 92 8.35 0.45 1.28
N LYS A 93 8.70 1.72 1.16
CA LYS A 93 9.12 2.53 2.33
C LYS A 93 7.98 3.28 2.98
N VAL A 94 7.00 3.70 2.18
CA VAL A 94 5.85 4.48 2.64
C VAL A 94 4.60 4.01 1.93
N ILE A 95 3.51 4.00 2.69
CA ILE A 95 2.17 3.66 2.20
C ILE A 95 1.19 4.79 2.49
N ALA A 96 0.12 4.84 1.70
CA ALA A 96 -1.09 5.55 2.07
C ALA A 96 -2.30 4.61 2.05
N ILE A 97 -3.16 4.76 3.05
CA ILE A 97 -4.44 4.05 3.10
C ILE A 97 -5.45 4.80 2.23
N ILE A 98 -6.03 4.10 1.26
CA ILE A 98 -7.15 4.58 0.45
C ILE A 98 -8.46 4.00 0.98
N THR A 99 -9.56 4.70 0.75
CA THR A 99 -10.91 4.26 1.17
C THR A 99 -11.79 3.81 0.00
N GLU A 100 -11.42 4.19 -1.23
CA GLU A 100 -12.17 3.81 -2.42
C GLU A 100 -11.56 2.55 -3.05
N PRO A 101 -12.33 1.46 -3.20
CA PRO A 101 -11.82 0.24 -3.83
C PRO A 101 -11.57 0.44 -5.32
N PHE A 102 -10.61 -0.30 -5.87
CA PHE A 102 -10.48 -0.48 -7.30
C PHE A 102 -11.56 -1.44 -7.77
N THR A 103 -12.32 -1.03 -8.77
CA THR A 103 -13.40 -1.82 -9.35
C THR A 103 -13.33 -1.78 -10.87
N ILE A 104 -14.11 -2.64 -11.53
CA ILE A 104 -14.22 -2.60 -13.00
C ILE A 104 -15.03 -1.36 -13.41
N GLU A 105 -16.03 -1.02 -12.61
CA GLU A 105 -17.01 0.06 -12.77
C GLU A 105 -16.36 1.45 -12.70
N ASN A 106 -15.43 1.66 -11.76
CA ASN A 106 -14.65 2.91 -11.70
C ASN A 106 -13.45 2.90 -12.65
N GLY A 107 -13.30 1.84 -13.46
CA GLY A 107 -12.27 1.73 -14.50
C GLY A 107 -10.86 1.51 -13.95
N LEU A 108 -10.70 1.21 -12.65
CA LEU A 108 -9.40 0.97 -12.03
C LEU A 108 -8.95 -0.48 -12.14
N LEU A 109 -9.88 -1.42 -12.41
CA LEU A 109 -9.57 -2.81 -12.71
C LEU A 109 -9.85 -3.18 -14.17
N THR A 110 -9.07 -4.11 -14.70
CA THR A 110 -9.39 -4.86 -15.91
C THR A 110 -10.55 -5.83 -15.63
N PRO A 111 -11.23 -6.37 -16.67
CA PRO A 111 -12.20 -7.45 -16.48
C PRO A 111 -11.62 -8.71 -15.82
N THR A 112 -10.30 -8.86 -15.83
CA THR A 112 -9.55 -9.93 -15.15
C THR A 112 -9.12 -9.56 -13.72
N PHE A 113 -9.69 -8.50 -13.15
CA PHE A 113 -9.42 -7.98 -11.80
C PHE A 113 -7.97 -7.54 -11.54
N LYS A 114 -7.18 -7.28 -12.60
CA LYS A 114 -5.86 -6.65 -12.46
C LYS A 114 -5.99 -5.14 -12.44
N ALA A 115 -5.15 -4.45 -11.67
CA ALA A 115 -5.09 -2.99 -11.68
C ALA A 115 -4.75 -2.44 -13.08
N ARG A 116 -5.55 -1.48 -13.56
CA ARG A 116 -5.23 -0.69 -14.76
C ARG A 116 -4.21 0.37 -14.37
N ARG A 117 -2.92 -0.01 -14.39
CA ARG A 117 -1.77 0.82 -13.99
C ARG A 117 -1.91 2.30 -14.37
N TYR A 118 -2.09 2.59 -15.66
CA TYR A 118 -2.25 3.96 -16.16
C TYR A 118 -3.42 4.73 -15.52
N ALA A 119 -4.57 4.07 -15.31
CA ALA A 119 -5.74 4.71 -14.72
C ALA A 119 -5.55 4.96 -13.22
N VAL A 120 -4.99 3.99 -12.49
CA VAL A 120 -4.64 4.12 -11.07
C VAL A 120 -3.61 5.22 -10.88
N GLU A 121 -2.54 5.22 -11.67
CA GLU A 121 -1.50 6.25 -11.65
C GLU A 121 -2.07 7.63 -11.92
N LYS A 122 -2.88 7.78 -12.96
CA LYS A 122 -3.52 9.06 -13.26
C LYS A 122 -4.40 9.57 -12.11
N LYS A 123 -5.15 8.67 -11.46
CA LYS A 123 -6.05 9.03 -10.36
C LYS A 123 -5.29 9.41 -9.08
N TYR A 124 -4.28 8.63 -8.71
CA TYR A 124 -3.55 8.78 -7.44
C TYR A 124 -2.22 9.53 -7.57
N LYS A 125 -1.88 10.09 -8.74
CA LYS A 125 -0.64 10.85 -8.96
C LYS A 125 -0.37 11.92 -7.88
N PRO A 126 -1.35 12.75 -7.46
CA PRO A 126 -1.10 13.73 -6.42
C PRO A 126 -0.69 13.10 -5.08
N LEU A 127 -1.29 11.96 -4.73
CA LEU A 127 -0.98 11.22 -3.50
C LEU A 127 0.41 10.60 -3.58
N PHE A 128 0.80 10.01 -4.72
CA PHE A 128 2.16 9.48 -4.91
C PHE A 128 3.21 10.58 -4.78
N ASP A 129 2.96 11.75 -5.35
CA ASP A 129 3.86 12.90 -5.26
C ASP A 129 3.99 13.42 -3.82
N GLU A 130 2.91 13.37 -3.04
CA GLU A 130 2.93 13.72 -1.62
C GLU A 130 3.75 12.70 -0.81
N LEU A 131 3.53 11.40 -1.03
CA LEU A 131 4.26 10.34 -0.33
C LEU A 131 5.78 10.39 -0.58
N TYR A 132 6.21 10.73 -1.80
CA TYR A 132 7.65 10.89 -2.05
C TYR A 132 8.25 12.14 -1.38
N LYS A 133 7.44 13.19 -1.13
CA LYS A 133 7.90 14.39 -0.43
C LYS A 133 8.09 14.17 1.06
N THR A 134 7.31 13.29 1.69
CA THR A 134 7.40 13.05 3.15
C THR A 134 8.72 12.38 3.57
N ILE A 135 9.42 11.74 2.63
CA ILE A 135 10.69 11.03 2.87
C ILE A 135 11.91 11.89 2.49
N SER A 136 11.72 12.92 1.66
CA SER A 136 12.81 13.72 1.09
C SER A 136 13.33 14.84 2.01
N HIS A 137 13.21 14.69 3.34
CA HIS A 137 13.67 15.67 4.34
C HIS A 137 14.68 15.10 5.33
#